data_AF-A0A2E9ECH4-F1
#
_entry.id   AF-A0A2E9ECH4-F1
#
_cell.length_a   1.000
_cell.length_b   1.000
_cell.length_c   1.000
_cell.angle_alpha   90.00
_cell.angle_beta   90.00
_cell.angle_gamma   90.00
#
_symmetry.space_group_name_H-M   'P 1'
#
loop_
_entity.id
_entity.type
_entity.pdbx_description
1 polymer ?
#
loop_
_entity_poly.entity_id
_entity_poly.type
_entity_poly.pdbx_seq_one_letter_code
_entity_poly.pdbx_strand_id
1 'polypeptide(L)'
;MDQLNLKDKVVLITGGSRGLGRAMAFGFGRNGAHVAIVSRKIDSCISTAREIEGAYGVKAFPFAAHAAEWTSMDNMVEAVYQEFGQVDVLVNNAGMSPLYPSLDKVSEELFDKVIGVNLKGPFRLSANIGTKMAEGDGGS
;
A
#
# COMPACT_ATOMS: atom_id res chain seq x y z
N MET A 1 -19.52 19.25 -4.37
CA MET A 1 -19.12 17.83 -4.35
C MET A 1 -19.06 17.44 -2.90
N ASP A 2 -19.89 16.50 -2.45
CA ASP A 2 -19.76 15.94 -1.11
C ASP A 2 -18.32 15.43 -0.93
N GLN A 3 -17.63 15.95 0.07
CA GLN A 3 -16.32 15.41 0.46
C GLN A 3 -16.54 14.01 1.02
N LEU A 4 -15.83 13.04 0.46
CA LEU A 4 -15.77 11.68 1.00
C LEU A 4 -15.25 11.78 2.44
N ASN A 5 -16.05 11.42 3.44
CA ASN A 5 -15.62 11.44 4.84
C ASN A 5 -14.98 10.10 5.21
N LEU A 6 -13.67 10.09 5.43
CA LEU A 6 -12.90 8.91 5.82
C LEU A 6 -12.25 9.09 7.19
N LYS A 7 -12.85 9.93 8.04
CA LYS A 7 -12.36 10.15 9.40
C LYS A 7 -12.20 8.83 10.13
N ASP A 8 -11.04 8.66 10.76
CA ASP A 8 -10.65 7.49 11.58
C ASP A 8 -10.54 6.17 10.79
N LYS A 9 -10.70 6.19 9.47
CA LYS A 9 -10.45 5.04 8.58
C LYS A 9 -8.96 4.82 8.37
N VAL A 10 -8.54 3.57 8.22
CA VAL A 10 -7.16 3.18 8.00
C VAL A 10 -6.97 2.66 6.59
N VAL A 11 -6.11 3.31 5.82
CA VAL A 11 -5.83 2.98 4.42
C VAL A 11 -4.41 2.47 4.27
N LEU A 12 -4.24 1.24 3.79
CA LEU A 12 -2.95 0.67 3.46
C LEU A 12 -2.65 0.85 1.97
N ILE A 13 -1.56 1.54 1.63
CA ILE A 13 -1.18 1.83 0.25
C ILE A 13 0.22 1.29 -0.05
N THR A 14 0.29 0.26 -0.90
CA THR A 14 1.58 -0.19 -1.45
C THR A 14 2.04 0.73 -2.58
N GLY A 15 3.34 1.00 -2.65
CA GLY A 15 3.87 2.04 -3.55
C GLY A 15 3.44 3.47 -3.17
N GLY A 16 3.04 3.69 -1.91
CA GLY A 16 2.44 4.94 -1.44
C GLY A 16 3.38 6.15 -1.34
N SER A 17 4.69 5.98 -1.58
CA SER A 17 5.70 7.03 -1.39
C SER A 17 5.99 7.88 -2.64
N ARG A 18 5.38 7.57 -3.79
CA ARG A 18 5.56 8.36 -5.03
C ARG A 18 4.39 8.23 -6.00
N GLY A 19 4.36 9.09 -7.02
CA GLY A 19 3.42 9.00 -8.15
C GLY A 19 1.97 8.95 -7.69
N LEU A 20 1.17 8.08 -8.32
CA LEU A 20 -0.25 7.90 -7.99
C LEU A 20 -0.46 7.41 -6.56
N GLY A 21 0.37 6.49 -6.06
CA GLY A 21 0.30 6.01 -4.67
C GLY A 21 0.41 7.15 -3.66
N ARG A 22 1.36 8.07 -3.87
CA ARG A 22 1.50 9.27 -3.02
C ARG A 22 0.33 10.22 -3.18
N ALA A 23 -0.12 10.47 -4.41
CA ALA A 23 -1.28 11.33 -4.63
C ALA A 23 -2.53 10.79 -3.92
N MET A 24 -2.76 9.48 -3.97
CA MET A 24 -3.83 8.80 -3.23
C MET A 24 -3.62 8.93 -1.71
N ALA A 25 -2.42 8.70 -1.19
CA ALA A 25 -2.13 8.84 0.25
C ALA A 25 -2.47 10.24 0.78
N PHE A 26 -2.10 11.29 0.05
CA PHE A 26 -2.48 12.67 0.39
C PHE A 26 -4.00 12.89 0.26
N GLY A 27 -4.62 12.33 -0.78
CA GLY A 27 -6.07 12.37 -0.96
C GLY A 27 -6.84 11.74 0.20
N PHE A 28 -6.40 10.56 0.66
CA PHE A 28 -6.97 9.87 1.81
C PHE A 28 -6.77 10.66 3.11
N GLY A 29 -5.53 11.12 3.37
CA GLY A 29 -5.23 11.93 4.56
C GLY A 29 -6.02 13.24 4.60
N ARG A 30 -6.17 13.94 3.47
CA ARG A 30 -7.00 15.14 3.34
C ARG A 30 -8.47 14.91 3.73
N ASN A 31 -8.96 13.68 3.58
CA ASN A 31 -10.33 13.29 3.91
C ASN A 31 -10.44 12.63 5.31
N GLY A 32 -9.39 12.75 6.15
CA GLY A 32 -9.40 12.33 7.55
C GLY A 32 -8.93 10.91 7.82
N ALA A 33 -8.49 10.17 6.80
CA ALA A 33 -8.01 8.81 6.98
C ALA A 33 -6.58 8.77 7.55
N HIS A 34 -6.32 7.81 8.43
CA HIS A 34 -4.97 7.36 8.73
C HIS A 34 -4.42 6.53 7.58
N VAL A 35 -3.12 6.64 7.31
CA VAL A 35 -2.52 5.99 6.14
C VAL A 35 -1.28 5.18 6.50
N ALA A 36 -1.21 3.92 6.04
CA ALA A 36 0.02 3.15 6.02
C ALA A 36 0.68 3.30 4.64
N ILE A 37 1.90 3.85 4.62
CA ILE A 37 2.65 4.19 3.41
C ILE A 37 3.76 3.15 3.23
N VAL A 38 3.56 2.26 2.26
CA VAL A 38 4.46 1.13 2.06
C VAL A 38 5.22 1.28 0.75
N SER A 39 6.54 1.10 0.80
CA SER A 39 7.38 0.98 -0.39
C SER A 39 8.69 0.27 -0.07
N ARG A 40 9.55 0.05 -1.05
CA ARG A 40 10.88 -0.55 -0.80
C ARG A 40 11.88 0.41 -0.15
N LYS A 41 11.63 1.73 -0.21
CA LYS A 41 12.55 2.76 0.27
C LYS A 41 11.97 3.41 1.52
N ILE A 42 12.47 3.03 2.69
CA ILE A 42 11.95 3.51 3.98
C ILE A 42 12.01 5.03 4.08
N ASP A 43 13.09 5.67 3.64
CA ASP A 43 13.26 7.13 3.73
C ASP A 43 12.17 7.88 2.95
N SER A 44 11.79 7.36 1.77
CA SER A 44 10.69 7.92 0.98
C SER A 44 9.34 7.76 1.66
N CYS A 45 9.12 6.63 2.35
CA CYS A 45 7.91 6.44 3.17
C CYS A 45 7.88 7.42 4.33
N ILE A 46 8.99 7.57 5.07
CA ILE A 46 9.11 8.48 6.22
C ILE A 46 8.86 9.94 5.80
N SER A 47 9.47 10.40 4.71
CA SER A 47 9.24 11.76 4.19
C SER A 47 7.76 11.98 3.88
N THR A 48 7.16 11.05 3.14
CA THR A 48 5.75 11.14 2.74
C THR A 48 4.82 11.12 3.96
N ALA A 49 5.11 10.28 4.97
CA ALA A 49 4.35 10.19 6.21
C ALA A 49 4.35 11.53 6.95
N ARG A 50 5.53 12.11 7.18
CA ARG A 50 5.69 13.40 7.87
C ARG A 50 4.94 14.53 7.18
N GLU A 51 4.98 14.56 5.85
CA GLU A 51 4.28 15.57 5.06
C GLU A 51 2.75 15.44 5.20
N ILE A 52 2.22 14.21 5.21
CA ILE A 52 0.78 13.94 5.40
C ILE A 52 0.34 14.29 6.83
N GLU A 53 1.12 13.87 7.84
CA GLU A 53 0.85 14.18 9.25
C GLU A 53 0.82 15.69 9.48
N GLY A 54 1.83 16.41 8.98
CA GLY A 54 1.91 17.86 9.12
C GLY A 54 0.82 18.62 8.36
N ALA A 55 0.37 18.11 7.21
CA ALA A 55 -0.65 18.76 6.40
C ALA A 55 -2.08 18.54 6.91
N TYR A 56 -2.37 17.37 7.49
CA TYR A 56 -3.75 16.92 7.74
C TYR A 56 -4.05 16.50 9.18
N GLY A 57 -3.03 16.38 10.04
CA GLY A 57 -3.21 15.99 11.45
C GLY A 57 -3.67 14.55 11.66
N VAL A 58 -3.65 13.73 10.60
CA VAL A 58 -3.91 12.28 10.65
C VAL A 58 -2.60 11.53 10.89
N LYS A 59 -2.67 10.35 11.50
CA LYS A 59 -1.52 9.45 11.66
C LYS A 59 -1.09 8.85 10.31
N ALA A 60 0.23 8.84 10.04
CA ALA A 60 0.78 8.18 8.86
C ALA A 60 1.92 7.23 9.24
N PHE A 61 1.76 5.94 8.96
CA PHE A 61 2.73 4.91 9.32
C PHE A 61 3.62 4.53 8.12
N PRO A 62 4.92 4.87 8.12
CA PRO A 62 5.84 4.46 7.07
C PRO A 62 6.33 3.02 7.30
N PHE A 63 6.29 2.18 6.25
CA PHE A 63 6.83 0.82 6.32
C PHE A 63 7.61 0.45 5.06
N ALA A 64 8.67 -0.36 5.24
CA ALA A 64 9.48 -0.86 4.15
C ALA A 64 9.12 -2.31 3.81
N ALA A 65 8.67 -2.57 2.58
CA ALA A 65 8.38 -3.91 2.11
C ALA A 65 8.64 -4.08 0.61
N HIS A 66 9.05 -5.28 0.21
CA HIS A 66 9.12 -5.66 -1.20
C HIS A 66 7.87 -6.44 -1.60
N ALA A 67 7.05 -5.90 -2.52
CA ALA A 67 5.77 -6.51 -2.92
C ALA A 67 5.91 -7.92 -3.52
N ALA A 68 7.04 -8.24 -4.16
CA ALA A 68 7.30 -9.58 -4.68
C ALA A 68 7.70 -10.62 -3.62
N GLU A 69 7.82 -10.26 -2.35
CA GLU A 69 8.22 -11.17 -1.27
C GLU A 69 7.06 -11.48 -0.35
N TRP A 70 6.74 -12.76 -0.21
CA TRP A 70 5.55 -13.21 0.52
C TRP A 70 5.64 -12.89 2.02
N THR A 71 6.79 -13.18 2.63
CA THR A 71 7.09 -12.87 4.04
C THR A 71 7.06 -11.37 4.32
N SER A 72 7.53 -10.55 3.38
CA SER A 72 7.43 -9.08 3.47
C SER A 72 5.97 -8.62 3.53
N MET A 73 5.05 -9.26 2.81
CA MET A 73 3.61 -8.96 2.87
C MET A 73 3.01 -9.34 4.22
N ASP A 74 3.38 -10.50 4.76
CA ASP A 74 2.89 -10.99 6.05
C ASP A 74 3.34 -10.08 7.20
N ASN A 75 4.64 -9.75 7.26
CA ASN A 75 5.21 -8.86 8.28
C ASN A 75 4.62 -7.45 8.19
N MET A 76 4.39 -6.95 6.98
CA MET A 76 3.76 -5.65 6.77
C MET A 76 2.31 -5.63 7.28
N VAL A 77 1.53 -6.67 6.98
CA VAL A 77 0.15 -6.78 7.50
C VAL A 77 0.17 -6.80 9.02
N GLU A 78 1.02 -7.61 9.64
CA GLU A 78 1.16 -7.67 11.09
C GLU A 78 1.49 -6.29 11.69
N ALA A 79 2.50 -5.60 11.16
CA ALA A 79 2.91 -4.29 11.65
C ALA A 79 1.81 -3.23 11.52
N VAL A 80 1.06 -3.22 10.40
CA VAL A 80 -0.04 -2.26 10.22
C VAL A 80 -1.19 -2.54 11.21
N TYR A 81 -1.53 -3.81 11.43
CA TYR A 81 -2.55 -4.16 12.42
C TYR A 81 -2.10 -3.90 13.85
N GLN A 82 -0.81 -4.05 14.17
CA GLN A 82 -0.27 -3.64 15.47
C GLN A 82 -0.36 -2.12 15.68
N GLU A 83 -0.13 -1.33 14.62
CA GLU A 83 -0.08 0.13 14.69
C GLU A 83 -1.46 0.79 14.75
N PHE A 84 -2.46 0.22 14.06
CA PHE A 84 -3.78 0.82 13.90
C PHE A 84 -4.94 -0.04 14.40
N GLY A 85 -4.72 -1.33 14.66
CA GLY A 85 -5.78 -2.29 15.02
C GLY A 85 -6.63 -2.77 13.85
N GLN A 86 -6.65 -2.06 12.72
CA GLN A 86 -7.51 -2.37 11.57
C GLN A 86 -6.90 -1.90 10.25
N VAL A 87 -7.50 -2.38 9.15
CA VAL A 87 -7.35 -1.82 7.79
C VAL A 87 -8.74 -1.77 7.19
N ASP A 88 -9.19 -0.59 6.79
CA ASP A 88 -10.51 -0.39 6.16
C ASP A 88 -10.41 -0.43 4.63
N VAL A 89 -9.29 0.03 4.07
CA VAL A 89 -9.07 0.11 2.62
C VAL A 89 -7.67 -0.40 2.28
N LEU A 90 -7.60 -1.35 1.34
CA LEU A 90 -6.36 -1.84 0.75
C LEU A 90 -6.19 -1.28 -0.67
N VAL A 91 -5.11 -0.56 -0.91
CA VAL A 91 -4.70 -0.08 -2.23
C VAL A 91 -3.45 -0.82 -2.69
N ASN A 92 -3.65 -1.83 -3.55
CA ASN A 92 -2.59 -2.54 -4.25
C ASN A 92 -2.04 -1.69 -5.41
N ASN A 93 -1.21 -0.69 -5.11
CA ASN A 93 -0.64 0.24 -6.10
C ASN A 93 0.83 -0.04 -6.44
N ALA A 94 1.58 -0.78 -5.63
CA ALA A 94 2.94 -1.17 -6.00
C ALA A 94 2.90 -1.97 -7.31
N GLY A 95 3.61 -1.48 -8.33
CA GLY A 95 3.60 -2.07 -9.66
C GLY A 95 4.85 -1.72 -10.45
N MET A 96 5.12 -2.54 -11.47
CA MET A 96 6.17 -2.29 -12.45
C MET A 96 5.71 -2.64 -13.87
N SER A 97 6.14 -1.82 -14.82
CA SER A 97 5.95 -2.03 -16.26
C SER A 97 7.26 -1.65 -16.95
N PRO A 98 8.26 -2.55 -16.95
CA PRO A 98 9.55 -2.30 -17.58
C PRO A 98 9.40 -2.34 -19.11
N LEU A 99 10.18 -1.51 -19.81
CA LEU A 99 10.25 -1.54 -21.26
C LEU A 99 11.06 -2.74 -21.74
N TYR A 100 10.64 -3.34 -22.85
CA TYR A 100 11.34 -4.41 -23.56
C TYR A 100 11.18 -4.22 -25.07
N PRO A 101 12.14 -4.68 -25.91
CA PRO A 101 12.12 -4.40 -27.35
C PRO A 101 10.95 -5.04 -28.11
N SER A 102 10.57 -6.26 -27.74
CA SER A 102 9.48 -7.04 -28.32
C SER A 102 9.07 -8.18 -27.39
N LEU A 103 7.89 -8.78 -27.62
CA LEU A 103 7.33 -9.82 -26.75
C LEU A 103 8.21 -11.08 -26.67
N ASP A 104 8.85 -11.48 -27.77
CA ASP A 104 9.77 -12.63 -27.83
C ASP A 104 11.12 -12.38 -27.13
N LYS A 105 11.37 -11.15 -26.66
CA LYS A 105 12.59 -10.76 -25.92
C LYS A 105 12.35 -10.55 -24.43
N VAL A 106 11.16 -10.85 -23.94
CA VAL A 106 10.88 -10.86 -22.49
C VAL A 106 11.62 -12.05 -21.88
N SER A 107 12.55 -11.79 -20.97
CA SER A 107 13.21 -12.86 -20.21
C SER A 107 12.27 -13.42 -19.15
N GLU A 108 12.52 -14.68 -18.77
CA GLU A 108 11.84 -15.33 -17.63
C GLU A 108 12.03 -14.51 -16.35
N GLU A 109 13.23 -14.01 -16.09
CA GLU A 109 13.50 -13.13 -14.94
C GLU A 109 12.63 -11.87 -14.94
N LEU A 110 12.46 -11.23 -16.10
CA LEU A 110 11.63 -10.03 -16.22
C LEU A 110 10.15 -10.36 -15.98
N PHE A 111 9.69 -11.47 -16.54
CA PHE A 111 8.33 -11.98 -16.34
C PHE A 111 8.07 -12.27 -14.86
N ASP A 112 8.93 -13.06 -14.22
CA ASP A 112 8.81 -13.43 -12.80
C ASP A 112 8.82 -12.21 -11.88
N LYS A 113 9.63 -11.20 -12.21
CA LYS A 113 9.68 -9.95 -11.45
C LYS A 113 8.36 -9.18 -11.57
N VAL A 114 7.79 -9.09 -12.77
CA VAL A 114 6.49 -8.43 -13.02
C VAL A 114 5.37 -9.20 -12.33
N ILE A 115 5.31 -10.53 -12.49
CA ILE A 115 4.32 -11.39 -11.80
C ILE A 115 4.47 -11.28 -10.28
N GLY A 116 5.70 -11.27 -9.78
CA GLY A 116 6.00 -11.11 -8.37
C GLY A 116 5.42 -9.82 -7.79
N VAL A 117 5.72 -8.68 -8.42
CA VAL A 117 5.28 -7.37 -7.91
C VAL A 117 3.79 -7.11 -8.18
N ASN A 118 3.31 -7.40 -9.39
CA ASN A 118 1.99 -6.95 -9.84
C ASN A 118 0.86 -7.95 -9.53
N LEU A 119 1.18 -9.22 -9.25
CA LEU A 119 0.16 -10.25 -9.00
C LEU A 119 0.39 -10.98 -7.69
N LYS A 120 1.57 -11.57 -7.47
CA LYS A 120 1.86 -12.42 -6.30
C LYS A 120 1.68 -11.65 -4.98
N GLY A 121 2.26 -10.45 -4.89
CA GLY A 121 2.11 -9.56 -3.74
C GLY A 121 0.67 -9.15 -3.48
N PRO A 122 0.00 -8.49 -4.45
CA PRO A 122 -1.41 -8.10 -4.34
C PRO A 122 -2.35 -9.25 -3.98
N PHE A 123 -2.14 -10.45 -4.54
CA PHE A 123 -2.91 -11.63 -4.17
C PHE A 123 -2.75 -11.96 -2.69
N ARG A 124 -1.51 -12.03 -2.18
CA ARG A 124 -1.25 -12.34 -0.77
C ARG A 124 -1.86 -11.28 0.16
N LEU A 125 -1.72 -10.01 -0.18
CA LEU A 125 -2.31 -8.92 0.61
C LEU A 125 -3.83 -9.01 0.65
N SER A 126 -4.47 -9.19 -0.51
CA SER A 126 -5.91 -9.33 -0.60
C SER A 126 -6.41 -10.55 0.17
N ALA A 127 -5.69 -11.68 0.13
CA ALA A 127 -6.04 -12.85 0.93
C ALA A 127 -5.95 -12.55 2.44
N ASN A 128 -4.81 -12.03 2.92
CA ASN A 128 -4.61 -11.79 4.35
C ASN A 128 -5.55 -10.71 4.91
N ILE A 129 -5.64 -9.57 4.23
CA ILE A 129 -6.44 -8.42 4.69
C ILE A 129 -7.92 -8.72 4.47
N GLY A 130 -8.29 -9.31 3.33
CA GLY A 130 -9.68 -9.71 3.06
C GLY A 130 -10.21 -10.73 4.07
N THR A 131 -9.41 -11.73 4.46
CA THR A 131 -9.78 -12.65 5.55
C THR A 131 -10.00 -11.90 6.87
N LYS A 132 -9.07 -11.02 7.27
CA LYS A 132 -9.21 -10.23 8.50
C LYS A 132 -10.42 -9.29 8.49
N MET A 133 -10.71 -8.66 7.35
CA MET A 133 -11.90 -7.85 7.16
C MET A 133 -13.17 -8.69 7.30
N ALA A 134 -13.21 -9.87 6.69
CA ALA A 134 -14.36 -10.77 6.76
C ALA A 134 -14.59 -11.37 8.17
N GLU A 135 -13.53 -11.55 8.96
CA GLU A 135 -13.61 -11.97 10.36
C GLU A 135 -14.00 -10.84 11.32
N GLY A 136 -13.79 -9.59 10.91
CA GLY A 136 -14.14 -8.38 11.67
C GLY A 136 -15.39 -7.68 11.14
N ASP A 137 -15.41 -6.35 11.21
CA ASP A 137 -16.55 -5.52 10.80
C ASP A 137 -16.59 -5.22 9.28
N GLY A 138 -15.75 -5.88 8.48
CA GLY A 138 -15.62 -5.65 7.04
C GLY A 138 -14.59 -4.57 6.65
N GLY A 139 -14.51 -4.31 5.35
CA GLY A 139 -13.82 -3.14 4.78
C GLY A 139 -14.81 -2.01 4.47
N SER A 140 -14.31 -0.83 4.12
CA SER A 140 -15.13 0.33 3.72
C SER A 140 -15.25 0.49 2.20
#